data_AF-A0A7J8ZXR8-F1
#
_entry.id   AF-A0A7J8ZXR8-F1
#
_cell.length_a   1.000
_cell.length_b   1.000
_cell.length_c   1.000
_cell.angle_alpha   90.00
_cell.angle_beta   90.00
_cell.angle_gamma   90.00
#
_symmetry.space_group_name_H-M   'P 1'
#
loop_
_entity.id
_entity.type
_entity.pdbx_description
1 polymer ?
#
loop_
_entity_poly.entity_id
_entity_poly.type
_entity_poly.pdbx_seq_one_letter_code
_entity_poly.pdbx_strand_id
1 'polypeptide(L)'
;MAVSTIIEELEGELALCRGTIGKRVSNAALSSEDVPKSKEFVGTMSACNVDNFLWRMENYFRAKGIMDGAIKVNIASMFLTGIAFLWW
;
A
#
# COMPACT_ATOMS: atom_id res chain seq x y z
N MET A 1 14.43 17.66 22.76
CA MET A 1 15.60 16.82 22.39
C MET A 1 15.25 15.37 22.09
N ALA A 2 14.09 14.82 22.49
CA ALA A 2 13.75 13.42 22.20
C ALA A 2 13.33 13.12 20.74
N VAL A 3 12.76 14.09 20.03
CA VAL A 3 12.25 13.90 18.66
C VAL A 3 13.38 13.76 17.64
N SER A 4 14.49 14.48 17.84
CA SER A 4 15.66 14.40 16.97
C SER A 4 16.33 13.02 17.01
N THR A 5 16.34 12.37 18.18
CA THR A 5 16.90 11.02 18.37
C THR A 5 16.12 9.96 17.60
N ILE A 6 14.79 10.07 17.57
CA ILE A 6 13.92 9.10 16.88
C ILE A 6 14.04 9.24 15.35
N ILE A 7 14.26 10.45 14.85
CA ILE A 7 14.46 10.69 13.42
C ILE A 7 15.78 10.06 12.95
N GLU A 8 16.86 10.22 13.71
CA GLU A 8 18.16 9.61 13.38
C GLU A 8 18.13 8.07 13.43
N GLU A 9 17.38 7.50 14.38
CA GLU A 9 17.18 6.05 14.49
C GLU A 9 16.37 5.49 13.30
N LEU A 10 15.30 6.18 12.90
CA LEU A 10 14.45 5.77 11.76
C LEU A 10 15.17 5.91 10.41
N GLU A 11 16.05 6.90 10.24
CA GLU A 11 16.87 7.01 9.03
C GLU A 11 17.93 5.90 8.95
N GLY A 12 18.48 5.47 10.09
CA GLY A 12 19.39 4.32 10.16
C GLY A 12 18.74 3.01 9.70
N GLU A 13 17.50 2.76 10.14
CA GLU A 13 16.70 1.59 9.74
C GLU A 13 16.33 1.62 8.24
N LEU A 14 15.97 2.79 7.69
CA LEU A 14 15.65 2.94 6.26
C LEU A 14 16.85 2.78 5.33
N ALA A 15 18.06 3.09 5.80
CA ALA A 15 19.29 2.90 5.03
C ALA A 15 19.61 1.40 4.80
N LEU A 16 19.32 0.54 5.79
CA LEU A 16 19.49 -0.91 5.70
C LEU A 16 18.56 -1.56 4.67
N CYS A 17 17.30 -1.10 4.58
CA CYS A 17 16.33 -1.65 3.62
C CYS A 17 16.60 -1.25 2.16
N ARG A 18 17.34 -0.16 1.90
CA ARG A 18 17.63 0.29 0.53
C ARG A 18 18.77 -0.49 -0.16
N GLY A 19 19.50 -1.33 0.58
CA GLY A 19 20.68 -2.04 0.07
C GLY A 19 20.42 -3.29 -0.79
N THR A 20 19.18 -3.79 -0.89
CA THR A 20 18.90 -5.07 -1.58
C THR A 20 18.10 -4.95 -2.88
N ILE A 21 17.79 -3.73 -3.35
CA ILE A 21 17.17 -3.53 -4.67
C ILE A 21 18.27 -3.39 -5.72
N GLY A 22 18.93 -4.51 -5.99
CA GLY A 22 20.05 -4.57 -6.92
C GLY A 22 20.28 -5.96 -7.49
N LYS A 23 19.63 -6.24 -8.62
CA LYS A 23 20.09 -7.13 -9.70
C LYS A 23 19.97 -8.66 -9.48
N ARG A 24 19.00 -9.25 -10.20
CA ARG A 24 19.29 -10.22 -11.30
C ARG A 24 18.01 -10.60 -12.04
N VAL A 25 17.95 -10.25 -13.33
CA VAL A 25 17.26 -11.07 -14.33
C VAL A 25 18.26 -12.14 -14.73
N SER A 26 17.89 -13.41 -14.57
CA SER A 26 18.59 -14.54 -15.17
C SER A 26 17.54 -15.59 -15.48
N ASN A 27 17.30 -15.82 -16.78
CA ASN A 27 16.40 -16.83 -17.27
C ASN A 27 16.98 -18.22 -16.94
N ALA A 28 16.31 -18.97 -16.08
CA ALA A 28 16.50 -20.41 -15.95
C ALA A 28 15.12 -21.02 -15.78
N ALA A 29 14.75 -21.92 -16.70
CA ALA A 29 13.48 -22.62 -16.67
C ALA A 29 13.41 -23.50 -15.41
N LEU A 30 12.45 -23.21 -14.52
CA LEU A 30 12.14 -24.07 -13.37
C LEU A 30 11.14 -25.15 -13.81
N SER A 31 11.52 -26.42 -13.64
CA SER A 31 10.61 -27.56 -13.74
C SER A 31 9.52 -27.46 -12.66
N SER A 32 8.30 -27.81 -13.02
CA SER A 32 7.06 -27.59 -12.26
C SER A 32 6.91 -28.40 -10.96
N GLU A 33 7.92 -29.18 -10.56
CA GLU A 33 7.83 -30.11 -9.43
C GLU A 33 8.52 -29.63 -8.14
N ASP A 34 9.32 -28.56 -8.20
CA ASP A 34 9.99 -27.98 -7.02
C ASP A 34 9.33 -26.69 -6.49
N VAL A 35 8.12 -26.35 -6.97
CA VAL A 35 7.40 -25.16 -6.50
C VAL A 35 6.72 -25.49 -5.17
N PRO A 36 7.11 -24.87 -4.03
CA PRO A 36 6.34 -25.00 -2.81
C PRO A 36 4.94 -24.48 -3.10
N LYS A 37 3.92 -25.34 -2.92
CA LYS A 37 2.51 -24.94 -3.04
C LYS A 37 2.33 -23.63 -2.29
N SER A 38 1.98 -22.57 -3.01
CA SER A 38 1.83 -21.25 -2.42
C SER A 38 0.76 -21.37 -1.33
N LYS A 39 1.16 -21.03 -0.11
CA LYS A 39 0.22 -20.90 1.01
C LYS A 39 -0.78 -19.83 0.60
N GLU A 40 -2.07 -20.16 0.65
CA GLU A 40 -3.16 -19.30 0.22
C GLU A 40 -2.99 -17.88 0.78
N PHE A 41 -2.98 -16.90 -0.14
CA PHE A 41 -2.92 -15.49 0.22
C PHE A 41 -4.29 -15.06 0.74
N VAL A 42 -4.45 -15.10 2.06
CA VAL A 42 -5.56 -14.46 2.76
C VAL A 42 -5.33 -12.96 2.66
N GLY A 43 -6.16 -12.28 1.86
CA GLY A 43 -6.04 -10.85 1.55
C GLY A 43 -5.81 -10.01 2.80
N THR A 44 -4.61 -9.45 2.93
CA THR A 44 -4.24 -8.64 4.09
C THR A 44 -4.90 -7.26 3.99
N MET A 45 -5.80 -6.96 4.93
CA MET A 45 -6.22 -5.60 5.26
C MET A 45 -5.01 -4.82 5.76
N SER A 46 -4.32 -4.13 4.86
CA SER A 46 -3.24 -3.23 5.24
C SER A 46 -3.82 -1.85 5.53
N ALA A 47 -3.73 -1.38 6.78
CA ALA A 47 -4.15 -0.03 7.17
C ALA A 47 -3.49 1.04 6.26
N CYS A 48 -2.24 0.81 5.86
CA CYS A 48 -1.51 1.66 4.93
C CYS A 48 -2.21 1.79 3.56
N ASN A 49 -2.86 0.75 3.05
CA ASN A 49 -3.59 0.83 1.78
C ASN A 49 -4.87 1.68 1.90
N VAL A 50 -5.55 1.60 3.05
CA VAL A 50 -6.75 2.42 3.33
C VAL A 50 -6.35 3.88 3.51
N ASP A 51 -5.29 4.15 4.28
CA ASP A 51 -4.78 5.52 4.48
C ASP A 51 -4.33 6.16 3.16
N ASN A 52 -3.59 5.41 2.33
CA ASN A 52 -3.19 5.87 1.00
C ASN A 52 -4.39 6.15 0.10
N PHE A 53 -5.43 5.32 0.15
CA PHE A 53 -6.65 5.53 -0.61
C PHE A 53 -7.36 6.82 -0.17
N LEU A 54 -7.59 7.01 1.13
CA LEU A 54 -8.25 8.19 1.68
C LEU A 54 -7.49 9.47 1.34
N TRP A 55 -6.16 9.43 1.44
CA TRP A 55 -5.32 10.56 1.06
C TRP A 55 -5.48 10.95 -0.42
N ARG A 56 -5.48 9.95 -1.33
CA ARG A 56 -5.68 10.19 -2.77
C ARG A 56 -7.08 10.73 -3.07
N MET A 57 -8.12 10.22 -2.41
CA MET A 57 -9.50 10.70 -2.56
C MET A 57 -9.66 12.13 -2.08
N GLU A 58 -9.10 12.49 -0.92
CA GLU A 58 -9.19 13.85 -0.40
C GLU A 58 -8.47 14.86 -1.31
N ASN A 59 -7.31 14.47 -1.86
CA ASN A 59 -6.61 15.29 -2.85
C ASN A 59 -7.42 15.44 -4.15
N TYR A 60 -8.06 14.36 -4.63
CA TYR A 60 -8.96 14.40 -5.78
C TYR A 60 -10.13 15.37 -5.57
N PHE A 61 -10.79 15.30 -4.41
CA PHE A 61 -11.91 16.19 -4.10
C PHE A 61 -11.49 17.65 -4.00
N ARG A 62 -10.34 17.92 -3.39
CA ARG A 62 -9.76 19.26 -3.33
C ARG A 62 -9.51 19.83 -4.72
N ALA A 63 -8.93 19.04 -5.61
CA ALA A 63 -8.67 19.45 -6.99
C ALA A 63 -9.95 19.65 -7.81
N LYS A 64 -11.02 18.91 -7.50
CA LYS A 64 -12.33 19.01 -8.17
C LYS A 64 -13.30 20.01 -7.53
N GLY A 65 -12.93 20.63 -6.40
CA GLY A 65 -13.81 21.54 -5.66
C GLY A 65 -15.03 20.85 -5.03
N ILE A 66 -14.97 19.54 -4.79
CA ILE A 66 -16.08 18.77 -4.22
C ILE A 66 -16.02 18.90 -2.70
N MET A 67 -17.00 19.57 -2.11
CA MET A 67 -17.07 19.83 -0.66
C MET A 67 -18.16 19.05 0.05
N ASP A 68 -19.23 18.66 -0.66
CA ASP A 68 -20.35 17.95 -0.08
C ASP A 68 -19.95 16.53 0.35
N GLY A 69 -20.19 16.22 1.63
CA GLY A 69 -19.78 14.94 2.23
C GLY A 69 -20.49 13.73 1.62
N ALA A 70 -21.77 13.86 1.27
CA ALA A 70 -22.53 12.75 0.67
C ALA A 70 -22.02 12.44 -0.75
N ILE A 71 -21.71 13.47 -1.53
CA ILE A 71 -21.08 13.33 -2.86
C ILE A 71 -19.68 12.73 -2.73
N LYS A 72 -18.87 13.18 -1.77
CA LYS A 72 -17.54 12.60 -1.52
C LYS A 72 -17.62 11.10 -1.21
N VAL A 73 -18.50 10.70 -0.29
CA VAL A 73 -18.70 9.29 0.09
C VAL A 73 -19.17 8.46 -1.11
N ASN A 74 -20.13 8.96 -1.89
CA ASN A 74 -20.63 8.29 -3.08
C ASN A 74 -19.53 8.07 -4.13
N ILE A 75 -18.69 9.07 -4.37
CA ILE A 75 -17.59 8.95 -5.33
C ILE A 75 -16.50 8.01 -4.79
N ALA A 76 -16.12 8.12 -3.52
CA ALA A 76 -15.12 7.24 -2.92
C ALA A 76 -15.53 5.76 -2.97
N SER A 77 -16.80 5.46 -2.70
CA SER A 77 -17.29 4.08 -2.75
C SER A 77 -17.21 3.47 -4.16
N MET A 78 -17.34 4.27 -5.21
CA MET A 78 -17.17 3.82 -6.60
C MET A 78 -15.73 3.37 -6.93
N PHE A 79 -14.73 3.80 -6.15
CA PHE A 79 -13.34 3.41 -6.32
C PHE A 79 -12.92 2.22 -5.44
N LEU A 80 -13.81 1.73 -4.58
CA LEU A 80 -13.56 0.52 -3.80
C LEU A 80 -13.74 -0.73 -4.67
N THR A 81 -12.82 -1.69 -4.54
CA THR A 81 -12.85 -2.95 -5.29
C THR A 81 -12.45 -4.13 -4.40
N GLY A 82 -12.81 -5.34 -4.81
CA GLY A 82 -12.46 -6.56 -4.08
C GLY A 82 -13.03 -6.58 -2.64
N ILE A 83 -12.22 -7.03 -1.69
CA ILE A 83 -12.63 -7.17 -0.28
C ILE A 83 -12.97 -5.81 0.35
N ALA A 84 -12.39 -4.71 -0.12
CA ALA A 84 -12.70 -3.37 0.41
C ALA A 84 -14.18 -2.98 0.23
N PHE A 85 -14.87 -3.56 -0.77
CA PHE A 85 -16.31 -3.36 -0.96
C PHE A 85 -17.16 -4.04 0.12
N LEU A 86 -16.66 -5.08 0.79
CA LEU A 86 -17.42 -5.89 1.76
C LEU A 86 -17.43 -5.30 3.19
N TRP A 87 -16.55 -4.35 3.49
CA TRP A 87 -16.38 -3.76 4.82
C TRP A 87 -16.72 -2.27 4.90
N TRP A 88 -17.05 -1.66 3.76
CA TRP A 88 -17.47 -0.26 3.66
C TRP A 88 -18.98 -0.14 3.87
#